data_AF-A0AAU5BQ96-F1
#
_entry.id   AF-A0AAU5BQ96-F1
#
_cell.length_a   1.000
_cell.length_b   1.000
_cell.length_c   1.000
_cell.angle_alpha   90.00
_cell.angle_beta   90.00
_cell.angle_gamma   90.00
#
_symmetry.space_group_name_H-M   'P 1'
#
loop_
_entity.id
_entity.type
_entity.pdbx_description
1 polymer ?
#
loop_
_entity_poly.entity_id
_entity_poly.type
_entity_poly.pdbx_seq_one_letter_code
_entity_poly.pdbx_strand_id
1 'polypeptide(L)'
;MYVGYLSDPEEPCARVRYAAALTRLGPPAVDPATGRTYLRILTTPEQALDLFDWGPSAIEQLAAVRHARDRLGLPHARRGPVTELSGPTTW
;
A
#
# COMPACT_ATOMS: atom_id res chain seq x y z
N MET A 1 6.69 -9.82 6.96
CA MET A 1 5.82 -10.95 7.35
C MET A 1 4.93 -11.33 6.19
N TYR A 2 4.80 -12.62 5.89
CA TYR A 2 3.83 -13.12 4.93
C TYR A 2 2.40 -13.01 5.49
N VAL A 3 1.53 -12.37 4.71
CA VAL A 3 0.12 -12.14 5.06
C VAL A 3 -0.77 -13.16 4.37
N GLY A 4 -0.54 -13.42 3.08
CA GLY A 4 -1.37 -14.29 2.24
C GLY A 4 -0.95 -14.23 0.77
N TYR A 5 -1.69 -14.90 -0.09
CA TYR A 5 -1.59 -14.74 -1.55
C TYR A 5 -2.99 -14.70 -2.16
N LEU A 6 -3.11 -14.09 -3.34
CA LEU A 6 -4.27 -14.18 -4.21
C LEU A 6 -3.86 -14.92 -5.48
N SER A 7 -4.47 -16.07 -5.75
CA SER A 7 -4.28 -16.76 -7.03
C SER A 7 -5.00 -15.99 -8.13
N ASP A 8 -4.33 -15.80 -9.26
CA ASP A 8 -5.00 -15.36 -10.48
C ASP A 8 -5.73 -16.56 -11.09
N PRO A 9 -7.05 -16.50 -11.32
CA PRO A 9 -7.75 -17.59 -12.00
C PRO A 9 -7.47 -17.62 -13.51
N GLU A 10 -7.00 -16.53 -14.11
CA GLU A 10 -6.77 -16.41 -15.55
C GLU A 10 -5.33 -16.77 -15.96
N GLU A 11 -4.37 -16.69 -15.02
CA GLU A 11 -2.97 -17.05 -15.25
C GLU A 11 -2.42 -17.95 -14.14
N PRO A 12 -1.43 -18.83 -14.40
CA PRO A 12 -0.80 -19.67 -13.38
C PRO A 12 0.16 -18.85 -12.50
N CYS A 13 -0.37 -17.82 -11.84
CA CYS A 13 0.35 -16.82 -11.06
C CYS A 13 -0.35 -16.62 -9.71
N ALA A 14 0.43 -16.58 -8.62
CA ALA A 14 -0.07 -16.20 -7.31
C ALA A 14 0.57 -14.89 -6.87
N ARG A 15 -0.27 -13.89 -6.58
CA ARG A 15 0.18 -12.58 -6.09
C ARG A 15 0.29 -12.61 -4.58
N VAL A 16 1.50 -12.77 -4.07
CA VAL A 16 1.82 -12.77 -2.64
C VAL A 16 1.58 -11.41 -1.98
N ARG A 17 1.27 -11.41 -0.69
CA ARG A 17 1.04 -10.24 0.14
C ARG A 17 1.92 -10.30 1.37
N TYR A 18 2.66 -9.22 1.60
CA TYR A 18 3.55 -9.07 2.73
C TYR A 18 3.22 -7.79 3.49
N ALA A 19 3.45 -7.82 4.79
CA ALA A 19 3.41 -6.65 5.66
C ALA A 19 4.78 -6.48 6.32
N ALA A 20 5.28 -5.25 6.39
CA ALA A 20 6.52 -4.91 7.06
C ALA A 20 6.41 -3.50 7.65
N ALA A 21 7.16 -3.25 8.72
CA ALA A 21 7.34 -1.89 9.22
C ALA A 21 8.18 -1.09 8.22
N LEU A 22 7.67 0.05 7.77
CA LEU A 22 8.44 1.01 7.01
C LEU A 22 9.23 1.88 8.01
N THR A 23 10.53 1.62 8.14
CA THR A 23 11.41 2.35 9.08
C THR A 23 12.18 3.48 8.41
N ARG A 24 12.39 3.37 7.09
CA ARG A 24 13.08 4.38 6.30
C ARG A 24 12.57 4.44 4.88
N LEU A 25 12.47 5.64 4.34
CA LEU A 25 12.20 5.93 2.95
C LEU A 25 13.30 6.84 2.39
N GLY A 26 13.93 6.44 1.29
CA GLY A 26 14.98 7.23 0.62
C GLY A 26 14.42 8.45 -0.13
N PRO A 27 15.27 9.18 -0.87
CA PRO A 27 14.79 10.26 -1.74
C PRO A 27 13.86 9.72 -2.85
N PRO A 28 12.93 10.54 -3.37
CA PRO A 28 12.16 10.17 -4.56
C PRO A 28 13.12 9.90 -5.73
N ALA A 29 12.98 8.74 -6.38
CA ALA A 29 13.71 8.42 -7.60
C ALA A 29 12.92 8.86 -8.83
N VAL A 30 13.61 9.15 -9.93
CA VAL A 30 12.99 9.33 -11.24
C VAL A 30 12.54 7.96 -11.74
N ASP A 31 11.28 7.86 -12.17
CA ASP A 31 10.77 6.67 -12.84
C ASP A 31 11.46 6.52 -14.20
N PRO A 32 12.22 5.41 -14.43
CA PRO A 32 12.96 5.22 -15.68
C PRO A 32 12.06 5.09 -16.91
N ALA A 33 10.80 4.68 -16.74
CA ALA A 33 9.87 4.51 -17.87
C ALA A 33 9.31 5.85 -18.36
N THR A 34 9.08 6.81 -17.45
CA THR A 34 8.42 8.09 -17.78
C THR A 34 9.31 9.32 -17.65
N GLY A 35 10.48 9.20 -17.02
CA GLY A 35 11.37 10.32 -16.73
C GLY A 35 10.82 11.28 -15.67
N ARG A 36 9.74 10.90 -14.95
CA ARG A 36 9.08 11.75 -13.95
C ARG A 36 9.42 11.30 -12.54
N THR A 37 9.52 12.26 -11.63
CA THR A 37 9.47 11.97 -10.19
C THR A 37 8.02 12.01 -9.74
N TYR A 38 7.52 10.90 -9.19
CA TYR A 38 6.16 10.85 -8.67
C TYR A 38 6.06 11.39 -7.25
N LEU A 39 4.93 12.04 -6.98
CA LEU A 39 4.50 12.41 -5.64
C LEU A 39 4.35 11.17 -4.77
N ARG A 40 4.78 11.26 -3.51
CA ARG A 40 4.60 10.20 -2.53
C ARG A 40 3.69 10.70 -1.43
N ILE A 41 2.61 9.98 -1.18
CA ILE A 41 1.59 10.35 -0.20
C ILE A 41 1.45 9.21 0.81
N LEU A 42 1.51 9.55 2.10
CA LEU A 42 1.12 8.67 3.17
C LEU A 42 -0.39 8.82 3.43
N THR A 43 -1.10 7.71 3.34
CA THR A 43 -2.55 7.66 3.42
C THR A 43 -3.01 6.37 4.11
N THR A 44 -4.23 6.35 4.63
CA THR A 44 -4.82 5.08 5.11
C THR A 44 -5.16 4.17 3.93
N PRO A 45 -5.20 2.84 4.11
CA PRO A 45 -5.60 1.92 3.04
C PRO A 45 -6.96 2.26 2.42
N GLU A 46 -7.92 2.67 3.25
CA GLU A 46 -9.23 3.14 2.82
C GLU A 46 -9.14 4.39 1.94
N GLN A 47 -8.34 5.38 2.35
CA GLN A 47 -8.12 6.59 1.55
C GLN A 47 -7.30 6.33 0.28
N ALA A 48 -6.42 5.32 0.26
CA ALA A 48 -5.75 4.93 -0.98
C ALA A 48 -6.76 4.48 -2.03
N LEU A 49 -7.78 3.70 -1.62
CA LEU A 49 -8.86 3.33 -2.53
C LEU A 49 -9.70 4.52 -2.98
N ASP A 50 -9.95 5.50 -2.10
CA ASP A 50 -10.67 6.71 -2.51
C ASP A 50 -9.87 7.53 -3.55
N LEU A 51 -8.53 7.52 -3.46
CA LEU A 51 -7.64 8.24 -4.38
C LEU A 51 -7.48 7.54 -5.72
N PHE A 52 -7.67 6.22 -5.76
CA PHE A 52 -7.42 5.40 -6.94
C PHE A 52 -8.65 4.56 -7.29
N ASP A 53 -9.17 4.76 -8.50
CA ASP A 53 -10.30 3.97 -9.03
C ASP A 53 -9.85 2.56 -9.48
N TRP A 54 -9.40 1.74 -8.53
CA TRP A 54 -8.90 0.37 -8.76
C TRP A 54 -10.02 -0.66 -9.05
N GLY A 55 -11.28 -0.20 -9.12
CA GLY A 55 -12.43 -1.05 -9.43
C GLY A 55 -12.69 -2.16 -8.40
N PRO A 56 -13.42 -3.22 -8.79
CA PRO A 56 -13.89 -4.26 -7.86
C PRO A 56 -12.77 -4.98 -7.07
N SER A 57 -11.58 -5.11 -7.66
CA SER A 57 -10.42 -5.74 -7.02
C SER A 57 -9.97 -5.05 -5.72
N ALA A 58 -10.30 -3.75 -5.59
CA ALA A 58 -10.02 -2.94 -4.41
C ALA A 58 -10.63 -3.53 -3.13
N ILE A 59 -11.82 -4.14 -3.23
CA ILE A 59 -12.56 -4.68 -2.09
C ILE A 59 -11.76 -5.81 -1.43
N GLU A 60 -11.22 -6.72 -2.24
CA GLU A 60 -10.42 -7.85 -1.76
C GLU A 60 -9.08 -7.38 -1.18
N GLN A 61 -8.46 -6.37 -1.77
CA GLN A 61 -7.24 -5.78 -1.21
C GLN A 61 -7.50 -5.16 0.18
N LEU A 62 -8.61 -4.43 0.35
CA LEU A 62 -8.95 -3.84 1.64
C LEU A 62 -9.28 -4.91 2.69
N ALA A 63 -9.96 -5.98 2.29
CA ALA A 63 -10.22 -7.13 3.17
C ALA A 63 -8.91 -7.79 3.63
N ALA A 64 -7.95 -7.99 2.73
CA ALA A 64 -6.64 -8.54 3.07
C ALA A 64 -5.85 -7.63 4.04
N VAL A 65 -5.92 -6.31 3.86
CA VAL A 65 -5.29 -5.35 4.78
C VAL A 65 -5.93 -5.41 6.18
N ARG A 66 -7.26 -5.48 6.27
CA ARG A 66 -7.97 -5.63 7.55
C ARG A 66 -7.57 -6.93 8.25
N HIS A 67 -7.55 -8.05 7.54
CA HIS A 67 -7.10 -9.33 8.09
C HIS A 67 -5.64 -9.27 8.58
N ALA A 68 -4.75 -8.61 7.83
CA ALA A 68 -3.36 -8.42 8.24
C ALA A 68 -3.24 -7.59 9.52
N ARG A 69 -4.02 -6.51 9.62
CA ARG A 69 -4.06 -5.61 10.78
C ARG A 69 -4.45 -6.38 12.04
N ASP A 70 -5.52 -7.18 11.96
CA ASP A 70 -6.00 -8.00 13.08
C ASP A 70 -4.94 -9.02 13.53
N ARG A 71 -4.34 -9.73 12.57
CA ARG A 71 -3.27 -10.71 12.85
C ARG A 71 -2.01 -10.10 13.48
N LEU A 72 -1.73 -8.84 13.16
CA LEU A 72 -0.55 -8.12 13.64
C LEU A 72 -0.82 -7.29 14.91
N GLY A 73 -2.08 -7.23 15.37
CA GLY A 73 -2.47 -6.36 16.49
C GLY A 73 -2.23 -4.87 16.21
N LEU A 74 -2.30 -4.46 14.94
CA LEU A 74 -2.07 -3.07 14.56
C LEU A 74 -3.34 -2.22 14.76
N PRO A 75 -3.22 -0.97 15.22
CA PRO A 75 -4.37 -0.09 15.36
C PRO A 75 -4.95 0.31 14.00
N HIS A 76 -6.22 0.71 14.00
CA HIS A 76 -6.80 1.40 12.87
C HIS A 76 -6.21 2.80 12.75
N ALA A 77 -5.64 3.11 11.58
CA ALA A 77 -5.22 4.47 11.28
C ALA A 77 -6.47 5.36 11.16
N ARG A 78 -6.50 6.46 11.92
CA ARG A 78 -7.60 7.42 11.86
C ARG A 78 -7.56 8.17 10.52
N ARG A 79 -8.71 8.25 9.85
CA ARG A 79 -8.84 9.07 8.64
C ARG A 79 -8.54 10.54 8.94
N GLY A 80 -7.77 11.18 8.08
CA GLY A 80 -7.35 12.58 8.22
C GLY A 80 -6.74 13.12 6.93
N PRO A 81 -6.21 14.35 6.93
CA PRO A 81 -5.45 14.86 5.79
C PRO A 81 -4.33 13.89 5.39
N VAL A 82 -4.12 13.74 4.08
CA VAL A 82 -3.00 12.94 3.59
C VAL A 82 -1.69 13.72 3.75
N THR A 83 -0.59 13.00 3.97
CA THR A 83 0.73 13.62 4.17
C THR A 83 1.60 13.40 2.94
N GLU A 84 2.06 14.48 2.32
CA GLU A 84 3.09 14.39 1.27
C GLU A 84 4.47 14.09 1.88
N LEU A 85 5.19 13.16 1.27
CA LEU A 85 6.57 12.79 1.63
C LEU A 85 7.56 13.35 0.60
N SER A 86 7.93 14.61 0.76
CA SER A 86 8.75 15.38 -0.18
C SER A 86 10.26 15.06 -0.14
N GLY A 87 10.74 14.34 0.88
CA GLY A 87 12.16 13.99 1.03
C GLY A 87 12.40 12.63 1.68
N PRO A 88 13.66 12.30 2.04
CA PRO A 88 13.95 11.14 2.87
C PRO A 88 13.20 11.19 4.20
N THR A 89 12.77 10.05 4.72
CA THR A 89 12.03 9.95 5.98
C THR A 89 12.50 8.75 6.78
N THR A 90 12.56 8.91 8.10
CA THR A 90 12.89 7.86 9.07
C THR A 90 11.87 7.91 10.20
N TRP A 91 11.44 6.75 10.68
CA TRP A 91 10.48 6.58 11.78
C TRP A 91 11.10 5.81 12.95
#